data_AF-A0A7Y4MFX8-F1
#
_entry.id   AF-A0A7Y4MFX8-F1
#
_cell.length_a   1.000
_cell.length_b   1.000
_cell.length_c   1.000
_cell.angle_alpha   90.00
_cell.angle_beta   90.00
_cell.angle_gamma   90.00
#
_symmetry.space_group_name_H-M   'P 1'
#
loop_
_entity.id
_entity.type
_entity.pdbx_description
1 polymer ?
#
loop_
_entity_poly.entity_id
_entity_poly.type
_entity_poly.pdbx_seq_one_letter_code
_entity_poly.pdbx_strand_id
1 'polypeptide(L)'
;MSNPLSPQTRAAIINYDPTQPLALSVSEFCRSVKISRSVFYKIRARAAHELTAALHPRSRALGRPASRYGPTVVNELVKIRRQLKADD
;
A
#
# COMPACT_ATOMS: atom_id res chain seq x y z
N MET A 1 -2.20 -2.28 15.09
CA MET A 1 -1.82 -2.48 13.67
C MET A 1 -2.92 -3.29 12.99
N SER A 2 -3.76 -2.70 12.14
CA SER A 2 -4.77 -3.49 11.41
C SER A 2 -4.12 -4.24 10.26
N ASN A 3 -4.42 -5.54 10.13
CA ASN A 3 -3.96 -6.33 8.99
C ASN A 3 -4.61 -5.78 7.70
N PRO A 4 -3.86 -5.70 6.59
CA PRO A 4 -4.43 -5.27 5.33
C PRO A 4 -5.48 -6.29 4.86
N LEU A 5 -6.53 -5.82 4.18
CA LEU A 5 -7.51 -6.71 3.56
C LEU A 5 -6.84 -7.63 2.54
N SER A 6 -7.30 -8.88 2.48
CA SER A 6 -6.80 -9.86 1.51
C SER A 6 -7.08 -9.38 0.07
N PRO A 7 -6.24 -9.75 -0.90
CA PRO A 7 -6.48 -9.42 -2.31
C PRO A 7 -7.86 -9.89 -2.81
N GLN A 8 -8.33 -11.04 -2.33
CA GLN A 8 -9.65 -11.59 -2.67
C GLN A 8 -10.79 -10.68 -2.21
N THR A 9 -10.77 -10.22 -0.95
CA THR A 9 -11.80 -9.28 -0.45
C THR A 9 -11.76 -7.96 -1.22
N ARG A 10 -10.57 -7.50 -1.62
CA ARG A 10 -10.42 -6.26 -2.40
C ARG A 10 -10.94 -6.44 -3.82
N ALA A 11 -10.69 -7.57 -4.46
CA ALA A 11 -11.27 -7.92 -5.75
C ALA A 11 -12.80 -7.96 -5.68
N ALA A 12 -13.37 -8.57 -4.64
CA ALA A 12 -14.82 -8.58 -4.43
C ALA A 12 -15.42 -7.16 -4.31
N ILE A 13 -14.73 -6.24 -3.62
CA ILE A 13 -15.16 -4.82 -3.52
C ILE A 13 -15.07 -4.11 -4.88
N ILE A 14 -14.00 -4.34 -5.64
CA ILE A 14 -13.76 -3.70 -6.94
C ILE A 14 -14.79 -4.19 -7.97
N ASN A 15 -15.06 -5.49 -7.97
CA ASN A 15 -15.97 -6.15 -8.91
C ASN A 15 -17.44 -6.12 -8.46
N TYR A 16 -17.73 -5.55 -7.30
CA TYR A 16 -19.11 -5.39 -6.83
C TYR A 16 -19.90 -4.53 -7.81
N ASP A 17 -21.02 -5.06 -8.29
CA ASP A 17 -21.94 -4.40 -9.19
C ASP A 17 -23.34 -4.37 -8.58
N PRO A 18 -23.84 -3.18 -8.20
CA PRO A 18 -25.17 -3.04 -7.59
C PRO A 18 -26.31 -3.24 -8.59
N THR A 19 -26.03 -3.31 -9.90
CA THR A 19 -27.07 -3.43 -10.93
C THR A 19 -27.46 -4.89 -11.23
N GLN A 20 -26.75 -5.86 -10.65
CA GLN A 20 -27.07 -7.27 -10.88
C GLN A 20 -28.39 -7.65 -10.19
N PRO A 21 -29.22 -8.53 -10.79
CA PRO A 21 -30.55 -8.87 -10.29
C PRO A 21 -30.57 -9.44 -8.87
N LEU A 22 -29.47 -10.07 -8.42
CA LEU A 22 -29.30 -10.66 -7.09
C LEU A 22 -28.21 -9.95 -6.28
N ALA A 23 -27.87 -8.70 -6.64
CA ALA A 23 -26.87 -7.94 -5.92
C ALA A 23 -27.35 -7.64 -4.49
N LEU A 24 -26.52 -7.98 -3.50
CA LEU A 24 -26.71 -7.51 -2.13
C LEU A 24 -26.63 -5.98 -2.09
N SER A 25 -27.36 -5.35 -1.17
CA SER A 25 -27.11 -3.94 -0.88
C SER A 25 -25.68 -3.75 -0.38
N VAL A 26 -25.09 -2.56 -0.57
CA VAL A 26 -23.72 -2.26 -0.10
C VAL A 26 -23.56 -2.59 1.39
N SER A 27 -24.59 -2.32 2.20
CA SER A 27 -24.60 -2.60 3.64
C SER A 27 -24.59 -4.10 3.97
N GLU A 28 -25.27 -4.92 3.19
CA GLU A 28 -25.29 -6.37 3.36
C GLU A 28 -24.02 -7.02 2.82
N PHE A 29 -23.54 -6.56 1.67
CA PHE A 29 -22.25 -6.96 1.13
C PHE A 29 -21.11 -6.67 2.13
N CYS A 30 -21.07 -5.46 2.69
CA CYS A 30 -20.06 -5.12 3.70
C CYS A 30 -20.14 -6.04 4.93
N ARG A 31 -21.37 -6.42 5.35
CA ARG A 31 -21.58 -7.36 6.45
C ARG A 31 -21.10 -8.77 6.11
N SER A 32 -21.40 -9.28 4.92
CA SER A 32 -21.01 -10.64 4.50
C SER A 32 -19.49 -10.81 4.42
N VAL A 33 -18.77 -9.77 3.95
CA VAL A 33 -17.30 -9.79 3.87
C VAL A 33 -16.60 -9.20 5.11
N LYS A 34 -17.36 -8.88 6.17
CA LYS A 34 -16.88 -8.38 7.48
C LYS A 34 -16.03 -7.09 7.39
N ILE A 35 -16.46 -6.13 6.58
CA ILE A 35 -15.83 -4.80 6.46
C ILE A 35 -16.82 -3.68 6.80
N SER A 36 -16.28 -2.49 7.09
CA SER A 36 -17.11 -1.29 7.19
C SER A 36 -17.41 -0.70 5.81
N ARG A 37 -18.53 0.04 5.70
CA ARG A 37 -18.88 0.84 4.53
C ARG A 37 -17.78 1.86 4.16
N SER A 38 -17.10 2.43 5.15
CA SER A 38 -16.00 3.37 4.91
C SER A 38 -14.81 2.72 4.19
N VAL A 39 -14.50 1.46 4.49
CA VAL A 39 -13.44 0.70 3.82
C VAL A 39 -13.84 0.36 2.38
N PHE A 40 -15.10 -0.02 2.17
CA PHE A 40 -15.65 -0.26 0.83
C PHE A 40 -15.45 0.95 -0.09
N TYR A 41 -15.89 2.14 0.33
CA TYR A 41 -15.77 3.34 -0.49
C TYR A 41 -14.32 3.79 -0.68
N LYS A 42 -13.46 3.67 0.34
CA LYS A 42 -12.02 3.97 0.20
C LYS A 42 -11.34 3.10 -0.86
N ILE A 43 -11.69 1.80 -0.92
CA ILE A 43 -11.11 0.89 -1.93
C ILE A 43 -11.66 1.20 -3.32
N ARG A 44 -12.97 1.45 -3.48
CA ARG A 44 -13.53 1.83 -4.79
C ARG A 44 -12.95 3.16 -5.30
N ALA A 45 -12.82 4.16 -4.45
CA ALA A 45 -12.18 5.42 -4.80
C ALA A 45 -10.74 5.20 -5.29
N ARG A 46 -9.98 4.33 -4.59
CA ARG A 46 -8.63 3.95 -5.03
C ARG A 46 -8.63 3.22 -6.38
N ALA A 47 -9.55 2.28 -6.57
CA ALA A 47 -9.65 1.50 -7.81
C ALA A 47 -9.96 2.36 -9.03
N ALA A 48 -10.72 3.45 -8.85
CA ALA A 48 -10.98 4.43 -9.91
C ALA A 48 -9.70 5.13 -10.42
N HIS A 49 -8.66 5.26 -9.58
CA HIS A 49 -7.42 5.95 -9.93
C HIS A 49 -6.25 4.99 -10.25
N GLU A 50 -6.16 3.87 -9.54
CA GLU A 50 -4.98 2.99 -9.57
C GLU A 50 -5.23 1.64 -10.28
N LEU A 51 -6.45 1.39 -10.77
CA LEU A 51 -6.83 0.16 -11.49
C LEU A 51 -6.37 -1.12 -10.76
N THR A 52 -5.55 -1.96 -11.40
CA THR A 52 -5.07 -3.24 -10.85
C THR A 52 -4.19 -3.08 -9.62
N ALA A 53 -3.49 -1.96 -9.45
CA ALA A 53 -2.71 -1.70 -8.23
C ALA A 53 -3.63 -1.56 -6.99
N ALA A 54 -4.93 -1.33 -7.18
CA ALA A 54 -5.92 -1.34 -6.12
C ALA A 54 -6.09 -2.71 -5.44
N LEU A 55 -5.64 -3.81 -6.05
CA LEU A 55 -5.69 -5.17 -5.48
C LEU A 55 -4.67 -5.37 -4.36
N HIS A 56 -3.51 -4.73 -4.43
CA HIS A 56 -2.42 -4.91 -3.46
C HIS A 56 -2.32 -3.76 -2.45
N PRO A 57 -2.12 -4.04 -1.15
CA PRO A 57 -2.02 -2.98 -0.14
C PRO A 57 -0.89 -2.01 -0.51
N ARG A 58 -1.04 -0.72 -0.16
CA ARG A 58 0.08 0.21 -0.32
C ARG A 58 1.23 -0.23 0.59
N SER A 59 2.45 -0.05 0.09
CA SER A 59 3.65 -0.26 0.90
C SER A 59 3.55 0.55 2.19
N ARG A 60 3.90 -0.10 3.31
CA ARG A 60 4.05 0.58 4.61
C ARG A 60 5.46 1.10 4.82
N ALA A 61 6.37 0.85 3.88
CA ALA A 61 7.71 1.38 3.95
C ALA A 61 7.65 2.90 3.96
N LEU A 62 8.42 3.51 4.85
CA LEU A 62 8.64 4.94 4.82
C LEU A 62 9.20 5.29 3.43
N GLY A 63 8.54 6.20 2.71
CA GLY A 63 8.95 6.61 1.36
C GLY A 63 10.36 7.20 1.30
N ARG A 64 10.90 7.59 2.46
CA ARG A 64 12.32 7.71 2.69
C ARG A 64 12.71 6.65 3.70
N PRO A 65 13.56 5.67 3.35
CA PRO A 65 14.19 4.86 4.38
C PRO A 65 14.82 5.83 5.39
N ALA A 66 14.72 5.52 6.69
CA ALA A 66 15.40 6.30 7.71
C ALA A 66 16.91 6.19 7.44
N SER A 67 17.45 7.09 6.61
CA SER A 67 18.87 7.15 6.35
C SER A 67 19.49 7.49 7.69
N ARG A 68 20.19 6.52 8.31
CA ARG A 68 20.86 6.75 9.59
C ARG A 68 21.86 7.92 9.49
N TYR A 69 22.31 8.24 8.28
CA TYR A 69 23.36 9.20 8.02
C TYR A 69 23.00 10.08 6.82
N GLY A 70 23.22 11.39 6.96
CA GLY A 70 23.03 12.37 5.90
C GLY A 70 24.18 12.38 4.88
N PRO A 71 24.04 13.13 3.77
CA PRO A 71 25.04 13.19 2.70
C PRO A 71 26.43 13.60 3.20
N THR A 72 26.52 14.43 4.24
CA THR A 72 27.78 14.83 4.88
C THR A 72 28.57 13.61 5.39
N VAL A 73 27.91 12.71 6.13
CA VAL A 73 28.56 11.54 6.72
C VAL A 73 28.96 10.53 5.64
N VAL A 74 28.14 10.38 4.60
CA VAL A 74 28.46 9.54 3.43
C VAL A 74 29.70 10.06 2.71
N ASN A 75 29.81 11.37 2.53
CA ASN A 75 30.97 11.99 1.87
C ASN A 75 32.26 11.82 2.68
N GLU A 76 32.19 11.93 4.01
CA GLU A 76 33.36 11.68 4.87
C GLU A 76 33.79 10.21 4.82
N LEU A 77 32.84 9.26 4.83
CA LEU A 77 33.15 7.84 4.63
C LEU A 77 33.84 7.58 3.28
N VAL A 78 33.40 8.23 2.21
CA VAL A 78 34.02 8.09 0.89
C VAL A 78 35.45 8.66 0.89
N LYS A 79 35.70 9.79 1.56
CA LYS A 79 37.05 10.35 1.71
C LYS A 79 37.96 9.40 2.47
N ILE A 80 37.52 8.90 3.63
CA ILE A 80 38.28 7.97 4.46
C ILE A 80 38.63 6.70 3.66
N ARG A 81 37.66 6.14 2.93
CA ARG A 81 37.89 4.95 2.10
C ARG A 81 38.91 5.20 0.99
N ARG A 82 38.91 6.39 0.37
CA ARG A 82 39.90 6.75 -0.65
C ARG A 82 41.30 6.87 -0.06
N GLN A 83 41.43 7.48 1.11
CA GLN A 83 42.70 7.62 1.81
C GLN A 83 43.29 6.23 2.14
N LEU A 84 42.49 5.37 2.76
CA LEU A 84 42.93 4.01 3.11
C LEU A 84 43.36 3.17 1.91
N LYS A 85 42.71 3.35 0.74
CA LYS A 85 43.07 2.64 -0.49
C LYS A 85 44.33 3.20 -1.18
N ALA A 86 44.71 4.45 -0.88
CA ALA A 86 45.92 5.06 -1.42
C ALA A 86 47.16 4.76 -0.56
N ASP A 87 46.94 4.38 0.70
CA ASP A 87 47.98 4.02 1.66
C ASP A 87 48.31 2.50 1.65
N ASP A 88 47.58 1.70 0.85
CA ASP A 88 47.85 0.29 0.49
C ASP A 88 48.56 0.18 -0.87
#